data_AF-A0AA42W6L9-F1
#
_entry.id   AF-A0AA42W6L9-F1
#
_cell.length_a   1.000
_cell.length_b   1.000
_cell.length_c   1.000
_cell.angle_alpha   90.00
_cell.angle_beta   90.00
_cell.angle_gamma   90.00
#
_symmetry.space_group_name_H-M   'P 1'
#
loop_
_entity.id
_entity.type
_entity.pdbx_description
1 polymer ?
#
loop_
_entity_poly.entity_id
_entity_poly.type
_entity_poly.pdbx_seq_one_letter_code
_entity_poly.pdbx_strand_id
1 'polypeptide(L)'
;MRQTQLHLTDEDRSLVDEIRSKGLHQAREVNRAHVLSSLDRGVPEAQIMAVLGMGRTAVWRTRAAYLQGGLELAVFDVARPGRPRQYDTDDEARVTALACSAPPAGRQRWTMVELERAARQAPGMANVSRETVRRMLKKTISSPGAS
;
A
#
# COMPACT_ATOMS: atom_id res chain seq x y z
N MET A 1 21.05 -5.53 -26.35
CA MET A 1 20.92 -5.64 -24.87
C MET A 1 21.26 -7.08 -24.50
N ARG A 2 22.12 -7.31 -23.51
CA ARG A 2 22.54 -8.66 -23.12
C ARG A 2 21.32 -9.42 -22.57
N GLN A 3 21.03 -10.60 -23.12
CA GLN A 3 20.09 -11.54 -22.51
C GLN A 3 20.75 -12.07 -21.25
N THR A 4 20.28 -11.64 -20.08
CA THR A 4 20.69 -12.27 -18.81
C THR A 4 19.96 -13.60 -18.72
N GLN A 5 20.70 -14.70 -18.84
CA GLN A 5 20.15 -16.03 -18.56
C GLN A 5 19.68 -16.09 -17.10
N LEU A 6 18.51 -16.68 -16.90
CA LEU A 6 17.92 -16.95 -15.60
C LEU A 6 17.81 -18.45 -15.49
N HIS A 7 18.31 -19.01 -14.40
CA HIS A 7 18.13 -20.41 -14.05
C HIS A 7 17.44 -20.48 -12.69
N LEU A 8 16.34 -21.20 -12.63
CA LEU A 8 15.63 -21.48 -11.40
C LEU A 8 16.34 -22.59 -10.63
N THR A 9 16.28 -22.53 -9.31
CA THR A 9 16.60 -23.68 -8.45
C THR A 9 15.55 -24.78 -8.61
N ASP A 10 15.86 -26.02 -8.25
CA ASP A 10 14.87 -27.11 -8.34
C ASP A 10 13.67 -26.90 -7.38
N GLU A 11 13.91 -26.26 -6.24
CA GLU A 11 12.86 -25.82 -5.32
C GLU A 11 11.96 -24.77 -6.00
N ASP A 12 12.55 -23.72 -6.57
CA ASP A 12 11.79 -22.68 -7.25
C ASP A 12 11.02 -23.22 -8.47
N ARG A 13 11.61 -24.16 -9.23
CA ARG A 13 10.90 -24.82 -10.35
C ARG A 13 9.65 -25.52 -9.86
N SER A 14 9.74 -26.23 -8.74
CA SER A 14 8.62 -26.98 -8.16
C SER A 14 7.50 -26.03 -7.71
N LEU A 15 7.87 -24.94 -7.03
CA LEU A 15 6.92 -23.91 -6.59
C LEU A 15 6.28 -23.16 -7.77
N VAL A 16 7.07 -22.80 -8.79
CA VAL A 16 6.56 -22.20 -10.03
C VAL A 16 5.57 -23.12 -10.73
N ASP A 17 5.84 -24.42 -10.76
CA ASP A 17 4.93 -25.39 -11.37
C ASP A 17 3.65 -25.56 -10.55
N GLU A 18 3.74 -25.52 -9.21
CA GLU A 18 2.56 -25.51 -8.34
C GLU A 18 1.67 -24.30 -8.63
N ILE A 19 2.22 -23.09 -8.65
CA ILE A 19 1.47 -21.83 -8.94
C ILE A 19 0.79 -21.89 -10.32
N ARG A 20 1.44 -22.55 -11.30
CA ARG A 20 0.93 -22.68 -12.67
C ARG A 20 -0.12 -23.77 -12.83
N SER A 21 -0.07 -24.82 -12.02
CA SER A 21 -0.90 -26.03 -12.17
C SER A 21 -2.06 -26.11 -11.18
N LYS A 22 -1.94 -25.47 -10.02
CA LYS A 22 -2.88 -25.57 -8.90
C LYS A 22 -3.08 -24.20 -8.25
N GLY A 23 -4.25 -24.00 -7.64
CA GLY A 23 -4.46 -22.93 -6.67
C GLY A 23 -5.33 -21.76 -7.12
N LEU A 24 -5.60 -20.87 -6.15
CA LEU A 24 -6.29 -19.59 -6.32
C LEU A 24 -5.24 -18.48 -6.27
N HIS A 25 -4.66 -18.16 -7.41
CA HIS A 25 -3.67 -17.09 -7.56
C HIS A 25 -4.23 -15.94 -8.39
N GLN A 26 -3.72 -14.74 -8.15
CA GLN A 26 -4.04 -13.60 -8.99
C GLN A 26 -3.46 -13.84 -10.39
N ALA A 27 -4.17 -13.43 -11.44
CA ALA A 27 -3.72 -13.62 -12.83
C ALA A 27 -2.29 -13.10 -13.08
N ARG A 28 -1.90 -12.01 -12.39
CA ARG A 28 -0.54 -11.44 -12.46
C ARG A 28 0.54 -12.36 -11.86
N GLU A 29 0.25 -13.08 -10.79
CA GLU A 29 1.17 -14.04 -10.15
C GLU A 29 1.39 -15.24 -11.06
N VAL A 30 0.30 -15.78 -11.61
CA VAL A 30 0.33 -16.88 -12.59
C VAL A 30 1.13 -16.48 -13.84
N ASN A 31 0.90 -15.28 -14.39
CA ASN A 31 1.65 -14.78 -15.52
C ASN A 31 3.15 -14.61 -15.22
N ARG A 32 3.52 -14.11 -14.04
CA ARG A 32 4.91 -14.02 -13.60
C ARG A 32 5.56 -15.40 -13.46
N ALA A 33 4.84 -16.38 -12.92
CA ALA A 33 5.30 -17.76 -12.84
C ALA A 33 5.54 -18.37 -14.25
N HIS A 34 4.64 -18.13 -15.21
CA HIS A 34 4.86 -18.53 -16.61
C HIS A 34 6.07 -17.84 -17.24
N VAL A 35 6.31 -16.57 -16.94
CA VAL A 35 7.53 -15.88 -17.39
C VAL A 35 8.77 -16.57 -16.84
N LEU A 36 8.85 -16.81 -15.53
CA LEU A 36 10.01 -17.45 -14.90
C LEU A 36 10.28 -18.84 -15.49
N SER A 37 9.24 -19.68 -15.59
CA SER A 37 9.34 -21.01 -16.19
C SER A 37 9.82 -20.96 -17.65
N SER A 38 9.33 -20.00 -18.43
CA SER A 38 9.70 -19.85 -19.84
C SER A 38 11.12 -19.34 -20.00
N LEU A 39 11.56 -18.42 -19.13
CA LEU A 39 12.93 -17.90 -19.13
C LEU A 39 13.94 -18.97 -18.72
N ASP A 40 13.65 -19.79 -17.72
CA ASP A 40 14.49 -20.92 -17.29
C ASP A 40 14.69 -21.95 -18.41
N ARG A 41 13.67 -22.15 -19.25
CA ARG A 41 13.71 -23.02 -20.43
C ARG A 41 14.34 -22.39 -21.68
N GLY A 42 14.80 -21.14 -21.58
CA GLY A 42 15.41 -20.42 -22.70
C GLY A 42 14.43 -20.01 -23.81
N VAL A 43 13.12 -19.91 -23.51
CA VAL A 43 12.13 -19.46 -24.50
C VAL A 43 12.40 -17.98 -24.86
N PRO A 44 12.40 -17.61 -26.15
CA PRO A 44 12.60 -16.23 -26.56
C PRO A 44 11.58 -15.26 -25.94
N GLU A 45 12.04 -14.13 -25.40
CA GLU A 45 11.17 -13.13 -24.75
C GLU A 45 10.04 -12.64 -25.66
N ALA A 46 10.30 -12.52 -26.97
CA ALA A 46 9.28 -12.13 -27.95
C ALA A 46 8.11 -13.14 -28.00
N GLN A 47 8.40 -14.43 -27.89
CA GLN A 47 7.39 -15.48 -27.84
C GLN A 47 6.63 -15.46 -26.51
N ILE A 48 7.32 -15.25 -25.39
CA ILE A 48 6.70 -15.10 -24.06
C ILE A 48 5.70 -13.94 -24.07
N MET A 49 6.11 -12.79 -24.60
CA MET A 49 5.28 -11.59 -24.72
C MET A 49 4.04 -11.84 -25.59
N ALA A 50 4.22 -12.50 -26.74
CA ALA A 50 3.12 -12.80 -27.66
C ALA A 50 2.09 -13.76 -27.05
N VAL A 51 2.54 -14.82 -26.38
CA VAL A 51 1.66 -15.84 -25.78
C VAL A 51 0.94 -15.32 -24.55
N LEU A 52 1.63 -14.57 -23.67
CA LEU A 52 1.05 -14.09 -22.42
C LEU A 52 0.38 -12.72 -22.54
N GLY A 53 0.45 -12.07 -23.71
CA GLY A 53 -0.08 -10.71 -23.91
C GLY A 53 0.60 -9.66 -23.01
N MET A 54 1.86 -9.86 -22.65
CA MET A 54 2.59 -9.00 -21.72
C MET A 54 3.62 -8.11 -22.40
N GLY A 55 3.80 -6.90 -21.86
CA GLY A 55 4.83 -5.98 -22.32
C GLY A 55 6.24 -6.39 -21.87
N ARG A 56 7.25 -5.94 -22.62
CA ARG A 56 8.68 -6.18 -22.33
C ARG A 56 9.06 -5.81 -20.90
N THR A 57 8.54 -4.70 -20.39
CA THR A 57 8.85 -4.22 -19.03
C THR A 57 8.35 -5.17 -17.95
N ALA A 58 7.23 -5.87 -18.16
CA ALA A 58 6.74 -6.86 -17.20
C ALA A 58 7.69 -8.05 -17.13
N VAL A 59 8.09 -8.60 -18.29
CA VAL A 59 9.06 -9.70 -18.38
C VAL A 59 10.39 -9.32 -17.72
N TRP A 60 10.90 -8.12 -18.03
CA TRP A 60 12.14 -7.62 -17.44
C TRP A 60 12.05 -7.45 -15.93
N ARG A 61 10.96 -6.87 -15.41
CA ARG A 61 10.76 -6.69 -13.96
C ARG A 61 10.67 -8.03 -13.23
N THR A 62 9.98 -9.01 -13.79
CA THR A 62 9.89 -10.36 -13.21
C THR A 62 11.27 -11.01 -13.13
N ARG A 63 12.07 -10.96 -14.21
CA ARG A 63 13.45 -11.48 -14.21
C ARG A 63 14.31 -10.75 -13.16
N ALA A 64 14.28 -9.43 -13.15
CA ALA A 64 15.08 -8.62 -12.25
C ALA A 64 14.74 -8.90 -10.78
N ALA A 65 13.45 -9.01 -10.47
CA ALA A 65 12.98 -9.34 -9.13
C ALA A 65 13.47 -10.72 -8.67
N TYR A 66 13.45 -11.73 -9.53
CA TYR A 66 13.99 -13.06 -9.21
C TYR A 66 15.49 -13.00 -8.92
N LEU A 67 16.27 -12.33 -9.76
CA LEU A 67 17.72 -12.19 -9.58
C LEU A 67 18.09 -11.37 -8.33
N GLN A 68 17.20 -10.51 -7.84
CA GLN A 68 17.44 -9.66 -6.67
C GLN A 68 17.00 -10.28 -5.35
N GLY A 69 15.90 -11.04 -5.34
CA GLY A 69 15.27 -11.51 -4.11
C GLY A 69 14.51 -12.83 -4.24
N GLY A 70 14.80 -13.61 -5.28
CA GLY A 70 14.24 -14.95 -5.45
C GLY A 70 12.78 -14.98 -5.87
N LEU A 71 12.17 -16.16 -5.76
CA LEU A 71 10.82 -16.42 -6.26
C LEU A 71 9.75 -15.57 -5.59
N GLU A 72 9.83 -15.42 -4.27
CA GLU A 72 8.87 -14.64 -3.49
C GLU A 72 8.74 -13.21 -4.02
N LEU A 73 9.87 -12.52 -4.21
CA LEU A 73 9.89 -11.16 -4.74
C LEU A 73 9.46 -11.09 -6.22
N ALA A 74 9.73 -12.14 -6.98
CA ALA A 74 9.42 -12.18 -8.41
C ALA A 74 7.94 -12.40 -8.73
N VAL A 75 7.25 -13.19 -7.90
CA VAL A 75 5.87 -13.60 -8.14
C VAL A 75 4.89 -12.76 -7.34
N PHE A 76 5.11 -12.61 -6.03
CA PHE A 76 4.13 -12.03 -5.12
C PHE A 76 4.29 -10.53 -4.98
N ASP A 77 3.16 -9.82 -4.89
CA ASP A 77 3.18 -8.39 -4.62
C ASP A 77 3.52 -8.12 -3.15
N VAL A 78 4.54 -7.31 -2.92
CA VAL A 78 4.85 -6.81 -1.58
C VAL A 78 3.69 -5.95 -1.07
N ALA A 79 3.33 -6.12 0.20
CA ALA A 79 2.32 -5.32 0.87
C ALA A 79 2.66 -3.83 0.71
N ARG A 80 1.70 -3.06 0.19
CA ARG A 80 1.86 -1.61 0.07
C ARG A 80 1.66 -1.00 1.46
N PRO A 81 2.63 -0.23 2.00
CA PRO A 81 2.53 0.34 3.35
C PRO A 81 1.43 1.39 3.51
N GLY A 82 0.67 1.68 2.46
CA GLY A 82 -0.35 2.72 2.44
C GLY A 82 0.24 4.11 2.55
N ARG A 83 -0.63 5.11 2.71
CA ARG A 83 -0.19 6.47 3.02
C ARG A 83 0.27 6.50 4.49
N PRO A 84 1.46 7.03 4.82
CA PRO A 84 1.88 7.16 6.20
C PRO A 84 0.88 8.02 6.98
N ARG A 85 0.68 7.66 8.25
CA ARG A 85 -0.20 8.41 9.15
C ARG A 85 0.38 9.83 9.32
N GLN A 86 -0.41 10.84 9.00
CA GLN A 86 0.02 12.24 9.03
C GLN A 86 0.03 12.83 10.44
N TYR A 87 -0.85 12.35 11.31
CA TYR A 87 -1.06 12.87 12.67
C TYR A 87 -1.00 11.73 13.66
N ASP A 88 -0.21 11.87 14.72
CA ASP A 88 0.01 10.82 15.70
C ASP A 88 -1.03 10.84 16.83
N THR A 89 -0.75 10.13 17.92
CA THR A 89 -1.63 10.06 19.10
C THR A 89 -1.59 11.36 19.92
N ASP A 90 -0.49 12.09 19.92
CA ASP A 90 -0.38 13.39 20.62
C ASP A 90 -1.21 14.46 19.89
N ASP A 91 -1.19 14.48 18.56
CA ASP A 91 -2.11 15.29 17.75
C ASP A 91 -3.58 15.02 18.10
N GLU A 92 -3.96 13.74 18.19
CA GLU A 92 -5.32 13.32 18.57
C GLU A 92 -5.69 13.77 19.99
N ALA A 93 -4.75 13.69 20.94
CA ALA A 93 -4.94 14.15 22.31
C ALA A 93 -5.11 15.67 22.38
N ARG A 94 -4.31 16.44 21.63
CA ARG A 94 -4.42 17.90 21.55
C ARG A 94 -5.79 18.34 21.02
N VAL A 95 -6.28 17.69 19.95
CA VAL A 95 -7.61 17.99 19.39
C VAL A 95 -8.72 17.62 20.37
N THR A 96 -8.57 16.51 21.09
CA THR A 96 -9.54 16.11 22.12
C THR A 96 -9.57 17.10 23.28
N ALA A 97 -8.41 17.52 23.79
CA ALA A 97 -8.30 18.52 24.85
C ALA A 97 -8.91 19.86 24.41
N LEU A 98 -8.65 20.28 23.17
CA LEU A 98 -9.27 21.47 22.57
C LEU A 98 -10.80 21.36 22.54
N ALA A 99 -11.34 20.22 22.10
CA ALA A 99 -12.80 20.00 22.05
C ALA A 99 -13.47 19.97 23.44
N CYS A 100 -12.73 19.59 24.48
CA CYS A 100 -13.19 19.62 25.88
C CYS A 100 -12.99 21.00 26.55
N SER A 101 -12.32 21.94 25.89
CA SER A 101 -12.09 23.30 26.43
C SER A 101 -13.28 24.23 26.18
N ALA A 102 -13.26 25.41 26.80
CA ALA A 102 -14.32 26.40 26.61
C ALA A 102 -14.40 26.86 25.14
N PRO A 103 -15.58 26.83 24.51
CA PRO A 103 -15.77 27.34 23.16
C PRO A 103 -15.59 28.86 23.08
N PRO A 104 -15.39 29.42 21.87
CA PRO A 104 -15.28 30.87 21.68
C PRO A 104 -16.49 31.63 22.24
N ALA A 105 -16.24 32.87 22.67
CA ALA A 105 -17.23 33.72 23.32
C ALA A 105 -18.54 33.82 22.50
N GLY A 106 -19.68 33.68 23.18
CA GLY A 106 -21.00 33.71 22.55
C GLY A 106 -21.44 32.37 21.94
N ARG A 107 -20.68 31.28 22.13
CA ARG A 107 -21.08 29.93 21.72
C ARG A 107 -21.22 29.01 22.94
N GLN A 108 -22.22 28.12 22.88
CA GLN A 108 -22.42 27.09 23.91
C GLN A 108 -21.53 25.85 23.67
N ARG A 109 -21.13 25.60 22.41
CA ARG A 109 -20.29 24.46 22.02
C ARG A 109 -19.42 24.81 20.82
N TRP A 110 -18.35 24.04 20.68
CA TRP A 110 -17.49 24.03 19.50
C TRP A 110 -18.24 23.52 18.27
N THR A 111 -18.18 24.24 17.15
CA THR A 111 -18.48 23.67 15.84
C THR A 111 -17.25 23.01 15.23
N MET A 112 -17.45 22.06 14.30
CA MET A 112 -16.35 21.39 13.60
C MET A 112 -15.43 22.35 12.82
N VAL A 113 -15.97 23.45 12.31
CA VAL A 113 -15.20 24.46 11.56
C VAL A 113 -14.33 25.28 12.52
N GLU A 114 -14.86 25.61 13.70
CA GLU A 114 -14.08 26.29 14.75
C GLU A 114 -12.97 25.40 15.29
N LEU A 115 -13.26 24.11 15.52
CA LEU A 115 -12.25 23.13 15.94
C LEU A 115 -11.16 22.93 14.90
N GLU A 116 -11.51 22.88 13.61
CA GLU A 116 -10.51 22.86 12.54
C GLU A 116 -9.61 24.10 12.61
N ARG A 117 -10.20 25.29 12.67
CA ARG A 117 -9.44 26.55 12.67
C ARG A 117 -8.55 26.68 13.91
N ALA A 118 -9.03 26.24 15.07
CA ALA A 118 -8.25 26.24 16.30
C ALA A 118 -7.17 25.14 16.28
N ALA A 119 -7.47 23.94 15.79
CA ALA A 119 -6.49 22.86 15.65
C ALA A 119 -5.35 23.24 14.69
N ARG A 120 -5.60 24.02 13.63
CA ARG A 120 -4.54 24.53 12.74
C ARG A 120 -3.51 25.42 13.41
N GLN A 121 -3.83 25.99 14.58
CA GLN A 121 -2.89 26.83 15.33
C GLN A 121 -1.93 25.99 16.19
N ALA A 122 -2.21 24.70 16.37
CA ALA A 122 -1.31 23.79 17.07
C ALA A 122 -0.07 23.45 16.21
N PRO A 123 1.10 23.27 16.84
CA PRO A 123 2.32 22.89 16.12
C PRO A 123 2.12 21.57 15.36
N GLY A 124 2.54 21.54 14.09
CA GLY A 124 2.39 20.37 13.21
C GLY A 124 1.01 20.18 12.57
N MET A 125 0.02 21.02 12.91
CA MET A 125 -1.38 20.82 12.49
C MET A 125 -1.91 21.86 11.49
N ALA A 126 -1.07 22.74 10.95
CA ALA A 126 -1.47 23.85 10.06
C ALA A 126 -2.37 23.44 8.87
N ASN A 127 -2.19 22.21 8.35
CA ASN A 127 -2.95 21.68 7.21
C ASN A 127 -4.06 20.70 7.61
N VAL A 128 -4.45 20.65 8.89
CA VAL A 128 -5.51 19.74 9.34
C VAL A 128 -6.84 20.11 8.67
N SER A 129 -7.56 19.09 8.22
CA SER A 129 -8.87 19.24 7.59
C SER A 129 -9.99 18.98 8.61
N ARG A 130 -11.18 19.54 8.36
CA ARG A 130 -12.41 19.21 9.11
C ARG A 130 -12.62 17.72 9.31
N GLU A 131 -12.43 16.94 8.24
CA GLU A 131 -12.63 15.49 8.25
C GLU A 131 -11.59 14.78 9.10
N THR A 132 -10.36 15.27 9.13
CA THR A 132 -9.32 14.76 10.04
C THR A 132 -9.74 14.98 11.48
N VAL A 133 -10.11 16.20 11.86
CA VAL A 133 -10.59 16.53 13.22
C VAL A 133 -11.79 15.66 13.59
N ARG A 134 -12.76 15.48 12.69
CA ARG A 134 -13.94 14.64 12.93
C ARG A 134 -13.54 13.18 13.17
N ARG A 135 -12.61 12.64 12.38
CA ARG A 135 -12.11 11.26 12.54
C ARG A 135 -11.34 11.08 13.84
N MET A 136 -10.53 12.07 14.25
CA MET A 136 -9.82 12.07 15.53
C MET A 136 -10.83 12.00 16.69
N LEU A 137 -11.84 12.86 16.69
CA LEU A 137 -12.86 12.91 17.74
C LEU A 137 -13.81 11.70 17.72
N LYS A 138 -14.13 11.14 16.55
CA LYS A 138 -14.97 9.93 16.44
C LYS A 138 -14.32 8.70 17.06
N LYS A 139 -12.99 8.60 17.03
CA LYS A 139 -12.27 7.49 17.67
C LYS A 139 -12.31 7.58 19.20
N THR A 140 -12.61 8.76 19.75
CA THR A 140 -12.70 9.02 21.18
C THR A 140 -14.10 8.69 21.68
N ILE A 141 -14.21 8.06 22.85
CA ILE A 141 -15.49 7.66 23.50
C ILE A 141 -16.25 8.88 24.06
N SER A 142 -15.64 10.07 24.02
CA SER A 142 -16.23 11.32 24.52
C SER A 142 -17.16 11.93 23.45
N SER A 143 -18.40 12.22 23.84
CA SER A 143 -19.39 12.91 23.01
C SER A 143 -19.62 14.35 23.51
N PRO A 144 -18.66 15.28 23.40
CA PRO A 144 -18.81 16.65 23.92
C PRO A 144 -19.85 17.49 23.14
N GLY A 145 -20.36 16.97 22.01
CA GLY A 145 -21.41 17.60 21.21
C GLY A 145 -22.85 17.20 21.58
N ALA A 146 -23.04 16.20 22.44
CA ALA A 146 -24.37 15.71 22.83
C ALA A 146 -24.88 16.47 24.06
N SER A 147 -25.61 17.55 23.84
CA SER A 147 -26.70 18.04 24.71
C SER A 147 -27.58 19.01 23.91
#